data_AF-A0A022L2E9-F1
#
_entry.id   AF-A0A022L2E9-F1
#
_cell.length_a   1.000
_cell.length_b   1.000
_cell.length_c   1.000
_cell.angle_alpha   90.00
_cell.angle_beta   90.00
_cell.angle_gamma   90.00
#
_symmetry.space_group_name_H-M   'P 1'
#
loop_
_entity.id
_entity.type
_entity.pdbx_description
1 polymer ?
#
loop_
_entity_poly.entity_id
_entity_poly.type
_entity_poly.pdbx_seq_one_letter_code
_entity_poly.pdbx_strand_id
1 'polypeptide(L)'
;MLGATLALLAGAVAAPAAHAQEAIPGTVSDASFVWGISGYAQKGIFGPWRIFDASGDASALVGSVSGGTQTEYTPAAFPATSMPVNLVSGQQATPNAIKFSDGEGARGADGTVTIEWDGEITFNAYPANLNAPDETLADPKLTVNADGSGTLNADVTIGAANDMNGNPTPEVNAGRTTVLSFGPGAAQVAQDGTITLSPQYAGVQHNGGNQDRTCTAPNVWGAWTPEWLAAVPSSVHPHYYNTGCSGDQNLKGPLPLQVTYDLTEDETQVPVGTPKVTVSDTTLATDGSHEVTITGSGFNDPSVVGTRPPLAGKPAGFYLVFGKFEDAWKPSAGGTSAARKVVVQKWVLAAENHAVIGGAAAGAVELLPDGSFTTTVTVSKDAADAKSETGSYGIYTYAASGAVHAPWETSTPITFTTGGDDDDDDDTGTGGGGSLAGMTNLFGSLM
;
A
#
# COMPACT_ATOMS: atom_id res chain seq x y z
N MET A 1 -4.73 8.02 -60.16
CA MET A 1 -4.63 8.56 -58.78
C MET A 1 -4.80 7.39 -57.83
N LEU A 2 -3.66 6.84 -57.37
CA LEU A 2 -3.61 5.83 -56.32
C LEU A 2 -3.73 6.51 -54.96
N GLY A 3 -4.49 5.93 -54.06
CA GLY A 3 -4.56 6.34 -52.65
C GLY A 3 -5.10 5.18 -51.82
N ALA A 4 -4.28 4.14 -51.62
CA ALA A 4 -4.59 3.05 -50.71
C ALA A 4 -4.25 3.48 -49.28
N THR A 5 -5.26 3.59 -48.43
CA THR A 5 -5.12 3.90 -47.01
C THR A 5 -4.71 2.63 -46.27
N LEU A 6 -3.47 2.60 -45.79
CA LEU A 6 -2.91 1.52 -44.99
C LEU A 6 -3.39 1.69 -43.54
N ALA A 7 -4.27 0.80 -43.06
CA ALA A 7 -4.67 0.76 -41.67
C ALA A 7 -3.56 0.08 -40.85
N LEU A 8 -2.87 0.83 -39.98
CA LEU A 8 -2.00 0.25 -38.96
C LEU A 8 -2.88 -0.38 -37.87
N LEU A 9 -2.93 -1.71 -37.83
CA LEU A 9 -3.31 -2.46 -36.65
C LEU A 9 -2.16 -2.36 -35.63
N ALA A 10 -2.30 -1.46 -34.66
CA ALA A 10 -1.47 -1.48 -33.46
C ALA A 10 -1.89 -2.70 -32.61
N GLY A 11 -1.11 -3.77 -32.67
CA GLY A 11 -1.25 -4.89 -31.76
C GLY A 11 -0.93 -4.41 -30.35
N ALA A 12 -1.92 -4.45 -29.47
CA ALA A 12 -1.71 -4.29 -28.03
C ALA A 12 -0.85 -5.47 -27.57
N VAL A 13 0.44 -5.20 -27.31
CA VAL A 13 1.27 -6.12 -26.55
C VAL A 13 0.75 -6.01 -25.11
N ALA A 14 0.03 -7.04 -24.67
CA ALA A 14 -0.34 -7.17 -23.27
C ALA A 14 0.97 -7.17 -22.47
N ALA A 15 1.15 -6.14 -21.63
CA ALA A 15 2.17 -6.18 -20.60
C ALA A 15 1.95 -7.45 -19.76
N PRO A 16 3.00 -8.20 -19.39
CA PRO A 16 2.84 -9.30 -18.46
C PRO A 16 2.17 -8.75 -17.20
N ALA A 17 1.13 -9.44 -16.74
CA ALA A 17 0.48 -9.13 -15.48
C ALA A 17 1.58 -9.00 -14.42
N ALA A 18 1.69 -7.83 -13.79
CA ALA A 18 2.50 -7.69 -12.59
C ALA A 18 1.96 -8.75 -11.61
N HIS A 19 2.77 -9.75 -11.31
CA HIS A 19 2.43 -10.72 -10.29
C HIS A 19 2.19 -9.92 -9.02
N ALA A 20 0.96 -9.96 -8.48
CA ALA A 20 0.65 -9.39 -7.19
C ALA A 20 1.66 -9.98 -6.20
N GLN A 21 2.51 -9.13 -5.65
CA GLN A 21 3.52 -9.56 -4.72
C GLN A 21 2.79 -10.04 -3.46
N GLU A 22 2.90 -11.33 -3.16
CA GLU A 22 2.26 -11.92 -1.98
C GLU A 22 2.75 -11.19 -0.72
N ALA A 23 1.79 -10.73 0.10
CA ALA A 23 2.08 -10.06 1.35
C ALA A 23 2.23 -11.10 2.46
N ILE A 24 3.02 -10.77 3.50
CA ILE A 24 3.07 -11.61 4.70
C ILE A 24 1.71 -11.43 5.42
N PRO A 25 0.95 -12.51 5.69
CA PRO A 25 -0.27 -12.39 6.49
C PRO A 25 0.03 -11.79 7.87
N GLY A 26 -0.96 -11.19 8.52
CA GLY A 26 -0.76 -10.65 9.86
C GLY A 26 -2.05 -10.22 10.53
N THR A 27 -1.96 -9.96 11.82
CA THR A 27 -3.06 -9.43 12.63
C THR A 27 -2.96 -7.91 12.67
N VAL A 28 -4.11 -7.25 12.51
CA VAL A 28 -4.26 -5.81 12.64
C VAL A 28 -4.86 -5.50 14.02
N SER A 29 -4.27 -4.55 14.73
CA SER A 29 -4.70 -4.09 16.05
C SER A 29 -4.62 -2.58 16.17
N ASP A 30 -5.22 -2.03 17.24
CA ASP A 30 -5.21 -0.59 17.56
C ASP A 30 -5.61 0.29 16.36
N ALA A 31 -6.50 -0.24 15.51
CA ALA A 31 -6.88 0.44 14.29
C ALA A 31 -7.80 1.60 14.60
N SER A 32 -7.58 2.73 13.95
CA SER A 32 -8.52 3.85 14.01
C SER A 32 -8.75 4.43 12.63
N PHE A 33 -9.95 4.94 12.41
CA PHE A 33 -10.19 5.83 11.28
C PHE A 33 -10.79 7.15 11.72
N VAL A 34 -10.49 8.20 10.95
CA VAL A 34 -11.07 9.53 11.11
C VAL A 34 -11.60 10.04 9.77
N TRP A 35 -12.80 10.60 9.78
CA TRP A 35 -13.52 10.98 8.57
C TRP A 35 -14.36 12.24 8.72
N GLY A 36 -14.15 13.21 7.84
CA GLY A 36 -14.90 14.47 7.82
C GLY A 36 -16.20 14.45 7.01
N ILE A 37 -16.72 13.28 6.61
CA ILE A 37 -17.93 13.13 5.80
C ILE A 37 -17.78 13.74 4.39
N SER A 38 -17.98 15.06 4.23
CA SER A 38 -17.72 15.83 3.01
C SER A 38 -17.37 17.28 3.38
N GLY A 39 -16.79 18.04 2.45
CA GLY A 39 -16.65 19.48 2.66
C GLY A 39 -17.99 20.21 2.78
N TYR A 40 -19.04 19.68 2.15
CA TYR A 40 -20.41 20.19 2.29
C TYR A 40 -20.90 19.98 3.73
N ALA A 41 -20.54 18.87 4.38
CA ALA A 41 -20.86 18.64 5.79
C ALA A 41 -20.19 19.66 6.74
N GLN A 42 -19.10 20.31 6.30
CA GLN A 42 -18.38 21.29 7.13
C GLN A 42 -18.91 22.71 7.01
N LYS A 43 -19.74 22.98 6.01
CA LYS A 43 -20.22 24.32 5.69
C LYS A 43 -21.74 24.36 5.59
N GLY A 44 -22.30 23.45 4.81
CA GLY A 44 -23.73 23.29 4.55
C GLY A 44 -24.42 24.56 4.07
N ILE A 45 -25.70 24.43 3.76
CA ILE A 45 -26.58 25.61 3.65
C ILE A 45 -27.03 26.10 5.03
N PHE A 46 -27.06 25.21 6.03
CA PHE A 46 -27.49 25.48 7.41
C PHE A 46 -26.34 25.55 8.42
N GLY A 47 -25.10 25.62 7.94
CA GLY A 47 -23.92 25.47 8.79
C GLY A 47 -23.36 24.05 8.77
N PRO A 48 -22.30 23.79 9.56
CA PRO A 48 -21.74 22.46 9.72
C PRO A 48 -22.78 21.47 10.23
N TRP A 49 -22.67 20.23 9.75
CA TRP A 49 -23.53 19.14 10.17
C TRP A 49 -23.28 18.80 11.62
N ARG A 50 -24.33 18.29 12.27
CA ARG A 50 -24.28 17.80 13.64
C ARG A 50 -23.68 16.40 13.62
N ILE A 51 -22.80 16.10 14.57
CA ILE A 51 -22.27 14.75 14.85
C ILE A 51 -22.44 14.53 16.36
N PHE A 52 -23.16 13.48 16.75
CA PHE A 52 -23.61 13.28 18.13
C PHE A 52 -23.96 11.81 18.38
N ASP A 53 -24.39 11.51 19.61
CA ASP A 53 -24.82 10.18 20.09
C ASP A 53 -23.80 9.06 19.79
N ALA A 54 -22.51 9.40 19.92
CA ALA A 54 -21.43 8.42 19.77
C ALA A 54 -21.40 7.42 20.94
N SER A 55 -21.20 6.13 20.63
CA SER A 55 -21.09 5.04 21.59
C SER A 55 -20.15 3.94 21.08
N GLY A 56 -19.76 3.02 21.97
CA GLY A 56 -18.71 2.04 21.67
C GLY A 56 -17.39 2.74 21.43
N ASP A 57 -16.71 2.38 20.34
CA ASP A 57 -15.41 2.96 19.98
C ASP A 57 -15.56 4.25 19.15
N ALA A 58 -16.79 4.69 18.92
CA ALA A 58 -17.07 5.90 18.18
C ALA A 58 -16.90 7.17 19.02
N SER A 59 -16.39 8.23 18.40
CA SER A 59 -16.33 9.56 19.00
C SER A 59 -16.51 10.68 17.95
N ALA A 60 -16.99 11.83 18.40
CA ALA A 60 -17.12 13.03 17.59
C ALA A 60 -15.96 13.99 17.87
N LEU A 61 -15.19 14.32 16.83
CA LEU A 61 -14.15 15.33 16.89
C LEU A 61 -14.71 16.67 16.41
N VAL A 62 -14.70 17.68 17.28
CA VAL A 62 -15.25 19.00 16.94
C VAL A 62 -14.13 19.92 16.44
N GLY A 63 -14.25 20.37 15.19
CA GLY A 63 -13.31 21.26 14.55
C GLY A 63 -13.66 22.73 14.70
N SER A 64 -12.74 23.59 14.26
CA SER A 64 -12.92 25.04 14.38
C SER A 64 -14.06 25.57 13.51
N VAL A 65 -14.51 24.83 12.49
CA VAL A 65 -15.77 25.13 11.77
C VAL A 65 -16.99 25.18 12.68
N SER A 66 -16.96 24.48 13.81
CA SER A 66 -17.99 24.48 14.86
C SER A 66 -17.49 25.04 16.20
N GLY A 67 -16.40 25.81 16.19
CA GLY A 67 -15.80 26.38 17.39
C GLY A 67 -15.03 25.38 18.28
N GLY A 68 -14.79 24.17 17.80
CA GLY A 68 -13.95 23.18 18.44
C GLY A 68 -12.46 23.38 18.16
N THR A 69 -11.65 22.42 18.63
CA THR A 69 -10.19 22.52 18.65
C THR A 69 -9.47 21.26 18.13
N GLN A 70 -10.19 20.31 17.53
CA GLN A 70 -9.56 19.10 17.00
C GLN A 70 -8.53 19.44 15.93
N THR A 71 -7.42 18.72 15.94
CA THR A 71 -6.30 18.83 14.99
C THR A 71 -5.91 17.49 14.38
N GLU A 72 -6.65 16.43 14.67
CA GLU A 72 -6.36 15.07 14.23
C GLU A 72 -6.63 14.90 12.74
N TYR A 73 -7.71 15.51 12.25
CA TYR A 73 -8.13 15.39 10.86
C TYR A 73 -8.00 16.72 10.13
N THR A 74 -6.99 16.82 9.27
CA THR A 74 -6.65 18.03 8.51
C THR A 74 -6.50 17.71 7.01
N PRO A 75 -7.61 17.44 6.28
CA PRO A 75 -7.55 17.17 4.85
C PRO A 75 -7.10 18.42 4.07
N ALA A 76 -6.42 18.21 2.95
CA ALA A 76 -6.04 19.31 2.06
C ALA A 76 -7.28 20.06 1.55
N ALA A 77 -7.20 21.39 1.45
CA ALA A 77 -8.33 22.20 0.98
C ALA A 77 -8.63 21.98 -0.52
N PHE A 78 -9.80 22.44 -0.94
CA PHE A 78 -10.21 22.47 -2.35
C PHE A 78 -9.18 23.25 -3.20
N PRO A 79 -8.77 22.72 -4.38
CA PRO A 79 -9.38 21.61 -5.11
C PRO A 79 -8.78 20.22 -4.85
N ALA A 80 -7.84 20.07 -3.92
CA ALA A 80 -7.22 18.77 -3.65
C ALA A 80 -8.22 17.77 -3.03
N THR A 81 -9.13 18.27 -2.19
CA THR A 81 -10.30 17.53 -1.70
C THR A 81 -11.55 18.41 -1.80
N SER A 82 -12.67 17.95 -1.26
CA SER A 82 -13.87 18.77 -1.13
C SER A 82 -13.82 19.79 0.02
N MET A 83 -12.78 19.79 0.86
CA MET A 83 -12.69 20.63 2.06
C MET A 83 -12.68 22.13 1.69
N PRO A 84 -13.56 22.99 2.26
CA PRO A 84 -13.63 24.40 1.88
C PRO A 84 -12.38 25.19 2.27
N VAL A 85 -11.99 26.16 1.45
CA VAL A 85 -10.94 27.17 1.75
C VAL A 85 -11.45 28.26 2.71
N ASN A 86 -12.05 27.85 3.84
CA ASN A 86 -12.57 28.77 4.85
C ASN A 86 -11.51 29.00 5.93
N LEU A 87 -11.36 30.26 6.37
CA LEU A 87 -10.46 30.62 7.45
C LEU A 87 -11.23 30.96 8.73
N VAL A 88 -10.80 30.39 9.85
CA VAL A 88 -11.23 30.77 11.20
C VAL A 88 -10.02 31.41 11.89
N SER A 89 -10.18 32.66 12.34
CA SER A 89 -9.08 33.43 12.96
C SER A 89 -7.79 33.50 12.10
N GLY A 90 -7.95 33.59 10.78
CA GLY A 90 -6.83 33.69 9.83
C GLY A 90 -6.10 32.38 9.53
N GLN A 91 -6.55 31.25 10.08
CA GLN A 91 -6.03 29.90 9.82
C GLN A 91 -7.07 29.06 9.09
N GLN A 92 -6.63 28.08 8.29
CA GLN A 92 -7.53 27.13 7.64
C GLN A 92 -8.41 26.44 8.70
N ALA A 93 -9.72 26.46 8.48
CA ALA A 93 -10.66 25.86 9.40
C ALA A 93 -10.46 24.33 9.45
N THR A 94 -10.49 23.76 10.66
CA THR A 94 -10.45 22.31 10.87
C THR A 94 -11.87 21.75 10.87
N PRO A 95 -12.12 20.64 10.17
CA PRO A 95 -13.45 20.04 10.04
C PRO A 95 -13.92 19.38 11.35
N ASN A 96 -15.23 19.22 11.51
CA ASN A 96 -15.78 18.18 12.37
C ASN A 96 -15.51 16.81 11.73
N ALA A 97 -15.22 15.80 12.54
CA ALA A 97 -14.96 14.46 12.07
C ALA A 97 -15.57 13.39 12.97
N ILE A 98 -15.89 12.27 12.36
CA ILE A 98 -16.21 11.00 13.02
C ILE A 98 -14.90 10.27 13.24
N LYS A 99 -14.71 9.67 14.41
CA LYS A 99 -13.61 8.76 14.70
C LYS A 99 -14.15 7.44 15.25
N PHE A 100 -13.59 6.33 14.80
CA PHE A 100 -13.68 5.03 15.47
C PHE A 100 -12.27 4.60 15.87
N SER A 101 -12.07 4.18 17.13
CA SER A 101 -10.81 3.67 17.67
C SER A 101 -10.85 2.17 17.95
N ASP A 102 -9.73 1.58 18.35
CA ASP A 102 -9.70 0.22 18.91
C ASP A 102 -10.21 -0.89 17.95
N GLY A 103 -10.13 -0.65 16.65
CA GLY A 103 -10.52 -1.63 15.64
C GLY A 103 -9.52 -2.77 15.53
N GLU A 104 -10.04 -3.94 15.16
CA GLU A 104 -9.28 -5.17 15.03
C GLU A 104 -9.47 -5.77 13.63
N GLY A 105 -8.50 -6.54 13.18
CA GLY A 105 -8.57 -7.10 11.84
C GLY A 105 -7.42 -8.02 11.45
N ALA A 106 -7.27 -8.21 10.15
CA ALA A 106 -6.19 -9.00 9.59
C ALA A 106 -5.79 -8.53 8.20
N ARG A 107 -4.55 -8.84 7.83
CA ARG A 107 -4.03 -8.79 6.47
C ARG A 107 -3.88 -10.21 5.94
N GLY A 108 -4.48 -10.49 4.79
CA GLY A 108 -4.34 -11.76 4.07
C GLY A 108 -3.03 -11.86 3.28
N ALA A 109 -2.71 -13.08 2.82
CA ALA A 109 -1.55 -13.35 1.96
C ALA A 109 -1.64 -12.64 0.59
N ASP A 110 -2.85 -12.34 0.15
CA ASP A 110 -3.17 -11.55 -1.04
C ASP A 110 -2.95 -10.03 -0.83
N GLY A 111 -2.55 -9.62 0.39
CA GLY A 111 -2.37 -8.23 0.79
C GLY A 111 -3.67 -7.51 1.12
N THR A 112 -4.82 -8.19 1.12
CA THR A 112 -6.10 -7.60 1.51
C THR A 112 -6.14 -7.36 3.01
N VAL A 113 -6.39 -6.13 3.42
CA VAL A 113 -6.59 -5.73 4.82
C VAL A 113 -8.08 -5.61 5.10
N THR A 114 -8.55 -6.28 6.15
CA THR A 114 -9.93 -6.17 6.65
C THR A 114 -9.89 -5.76 8.12
N ILE A 115 -10.62 -4.70 8.47
CA ILE A 115 -10.69 -4.14 9.82
C ILE A 115 -12.16 -3.91 10.18
N GLU A 116 -12.54 -4.27 11.39
CA GLU A 116 -13.86 -4.07 11.97
C GLU A 116 -13.72 -3.23 13.25
N TRP A 117 -14.71 -2.38 13.51
CA TRP A 117 -14.83 -1.59 14.73
C TRP A 117 -16.21 -1.81 15.32
N ASP A 118 -16.33 -1.72 16.64
CA ASP A 118 -17.62 -1.75 17.33
C ASP A 118 -18.06 -0.32 17.69
N GLY A 119 -19.36 -0.06 17.58
CA GLY A 119 -19.94 1.19 18.06
C GLY A 119 -20.78 1.92 17.04
N GLU A 120 -21.29 3.07 17.43
CA GLU A 120 -22.33 3.77 16.70
C GLU A 120 -22.13 5.28 16.78
N ILE A 121 -22.41 5.99 15.69
CA ILE A 121 -22.44 7.45 15.68
C ILE A 121 -23.52 7.98 14.76
N THR A 122 -24.13 9.09 15.16
CA THR A 122 -25.19 9.75 14.43
C THR A 122 -24.73 11.10 13.88
N PHE A 123 -25.16 11.44 12.67
CA PHE A 123 -25.01 12.77 12.11
C PHE A 123 -26.26 13.24 11.36
N ASN A 124 -26.37 14.56 11.20
CA ASN A 124 -27.51 15.17 10.52
C ASN A 124 -27.12 16.46 9.80
N ALA A 125 -27.54 16.58 8.54
CA ALA A 125 -27.32 17.74 7.68
C ALA A 125 -28.14 18.99 8.06
N TYR A 126 -29.15 18.82 8.91
CA TYR A 126 -30.10 19.85 9.29
C TYR A 126 -30.05 20.15 10.80
N PRO A 127 -30.34 21.40 11.20
CA PRO A 127 -30.51 21.74 12.59
C PRO A 127 -31.72 21.03 13.20
N ALA A 128 -31.64 20.74 14.50
CA ALA A 128 -32.63 19.93 15.22
C ALA A 128 -34.08 20.42 15.07
N ASN A 129 -34.29 21.72 14.93
CA ASN A 129 -35.61 22.32 14.81
C ASN A 129 -36.34 21.99 13.49
N LEU A 130 -35.64 21.45 12.48
CA LEU A 130 -36.24 21.01 11.23
C LEU A 130 -36.68 19.55 11.25
N ASN A 131 -36.35 18.78 12.30
CA ASN A 131 -36.74 17.38 12.48
C ASN A 131 -36.50 16.51 11.23
N ALA A 132 -35.36 16.71 10.59
CA ALA A 132 -34.90 15.90 9.45
C ALA A 132 -34.35 14.55 9.97
N PRO A 133 -34.33 13.49 9.14
CA PRO A 133 -33.86 12.18 9.56
C PRO A 133 -32.39 12.23 9.99
N ASP A 134 -32.15 11.67 11.16
CA ASP A 134 -30.82 11.37 11.66
C ASP A 134 -30.24 10.18 10.90
N GLU A 135 -28.97 10.25 10.55
CA GLU A 135 -28.25 9.21 9.84
C GLU A 135 -27.26 8.57 10.79
N THR A 136 -27.41 7.28 11.04
CA THR A 136 -26.59 6.52 11.97
C THR A 136 -25.73 5.52 11.22
N LEU A 137 -24.44 5.47 11.58
CA LEU A 137 -23.49 4.44 11.15
C LEU A 137 -23.10 3.62 12.37
N ALA A 138 -23.28 2.30 12.27
CA ALA A 138 -22.86 1.35 13.30
C ALA A 138 -21.92 0.28 12.73
N ASP A 139 -21.02 -0.19 13.59
CA ASP A 139 -20.12 -1.32 13.40
C ASP A 139 -19.41 -1.31 12.03
N PRO A 140 -18.61 -0.27 11.73
CA PRO A 140 -18.01 -0.12 10.42
C PRO A 140 -16.99 -1.25 10.14
N LYS A 141 -16.94 -1.64 8.87
CA LYS A 141 -16.02 -2.64 8.31
C LYS A 141 -15.31 -2.07 7.09
N LEU A 142 -14.01 -1.92 7.20
CA LEU A 142 -13.14 -1.51 6.10
C LEU A 142 -12.49 -2.74 5.46
N THR A 143 -12.59 -2.87 4.14
CA THR A 143 -11.79 -3.81 3.35
C THR A 143 -11.00 -3.02 2.31
N VAL A 144 -9.68 -3.20 2.29
CA VAL A 144 -8.78 -2.59 1.30
C VAL A 144 -7.90 -3.66 0.68
N ASN A 145 -7.98 -3.81 -0.63
CA ASN A 145 -7.15 -4.72 -1.42
C ASN A 145 -5.73 -4.16 -1.58
N ALA A 146 -4.78 -5.01 -1.98
CA ALA A 146 -3.39 -4.63 -2.19
C ALA A 146 -3.19 -3.50 -3.22
N ASP A 147 -4.10 -3.35 -4.19
CA ASP A 147 -4.07 -2.28 -5.18
C ASP A 147 -4.69 -0.96 -4.67
N GLY A 148 -5.13 -0.90 -3.41
CA GLY A 148 -5.78 0.25 -2.80
C GLY A 148 -7.28 0.39 -3.09
N SER A 149 -7.86 -0.50 -3.90
CA SER A 149 -9.32 -0.57 -4.06
C SER A 149 -9.98 -1.17 -2.83
N GLY A 150 -11.25 -0.88 -2.59
CA GLY A 150 -11.90 -1.34 -1.35
C GLY A 150 -13.25 -0.73 -1.07
N THR A 151 -13.76 -0.99 0.13
CA THR A 151 -15.05 -0.47 0.61
C THR A 151 -15.02 -0.21 2.10
N LEU A 152 -15.73 0.83 2.54
CA LEU A 152 -16.18 0.99 3.93
C LEU A 152 -17.67 0.65 3.98
N ASN A 153 -18.01 -0.37 4.76
CA ASN A 153 -19.39 -0.78 5.00
C ASN A 153 -19.77 -0.48 6.45
N ALA A 154 -21.03 -0.17 6.72
CA ALA A 154 -21.54 0.00 8.08
C ALA A 154 -23.01 -0.43 8.11
N ASP A 155 -23.54 -0.77 9.28
CA ASP A 155 -24.97 -0.87 9.47
C ASP A 155 -25.57 0.55 9.49
N VAL A 156 -26.48 0.81 8.56
CA VAL A 156 -27.05 2.15 8.36
C VAL A 156 -28.50 2.17 8.82
N THR A 157 -28.80 3.13 9.70
CA THR A 157 -30.18 3.44 10.11
C THR A 157 -30.49 4.89 9.83
N ILE A 158 -31.67 5.13 9.27
CA ILE A 158 -32.24 6.45 9.03
C ILE A 158 -33.37 6.65 10.04
N GLY A 159 -33.17 7.56 10.99
CA GLY A 159 -34.11 7.83 12.06
C GLY A 159 -35.47 8.32 11.57
N ALA A 160 -36.50 8.10 12.40
CA ALA A 160 -37.82 8.68 12.17
C ALA A 160 -37.76 10.22 12.16
N ALA A 161 -38.54 10.86 11.29
CA ALA A 161 -38.43 12.29 11.02
C ALA A 161 -39.76 12.88 10.53
N ASN A 162 -39.73 14.13 10.02
CA ASN A 162 -40.85 14.71 9.28
C ASN A 162 -40.44 15.05 7.84
N ASP A 163 -41.37 14.90 6.89
CA ASP A 163 -41.24 15.41 5.53
C ASP A 163 -41.35 16.95 5.48
N MET A 164 -41.16 17.53 4.30
CA MET A 164 -41.27 18.99 4.10
C MET A 164 -42.66 19.56 4.38
N ASN A 165 -43.71 18.73 4.45
CA ASN A 165 -45.06 19.13 4.80
C ASN A 165 -45.36 18.91 6.30
N GLY A 166 -44.38 18.42 7.07
CA GLY A 166 -44.52 18.10 8.49
C GLY A 166 -45.15 16.74 8.78
N ASN A 167 -45.34 15.87 7.78
CA ASN A 167 -45.86 14.53 8.00
C ASN A 167 -44.75 13.63 8.55
N PRO A 168 -45.02 12.77 9.53
CA PRO A 168 -44.02 11.87 10.08
C PRO A 168 -43.57 10.84 9.04
N THR A 169 -42.27 10.59 8.97
CA THR A 169 -41.64 9.51 8.22
C THR A 169 -41.10 8.47 9.21
N PRO A 170 -41.39 7.17 9.00
CA PRO A 170 -40.87 6.14 9.89
C PRO A 170 -39.36 5.98 9.74
N GLU A 171 -38.74 5.38 10.76
CA GLU A 171 -37.36 4.93 10.70
C GLU A 171 -37.17 3.86 9.60
N VAL A 172 -36.01 3.87 8.97
CA VAL A 172 -35.58 2.88 7.98
C VAL A 172 -34.25 2.27 8.42
N ASN A 173 -34.25 0.96 8.67
CA ASN A 173 -33.02 0.19 8.84
C ASN A 173 -32.60 -0.36 7.48
N ALA A 174 -31.51 0.18 6.93
CA ALA A 174 -30.96 -0.23 5.64
C ALA A 174 -30.00 -1.43 5.75
N GLY A 175 -29.62 -1.82 6.97
CA GLY A 175 -28.64 -2.87 7.25
C GLY A 175 -27.25 -2.51 6.73
N ARG A 176 -26.42 -3.55 6.54
CA ARG A 176 -25.05 -3.40 6.06
C ARG A 176 -25.02 -2.77 4.67
N THR A 177 -24.55 -1.54 4.60
CA THR A 177 -24.54 -0.69 3.40
C THR A 177 -23.12 -0.25 3.10
N THR A 178 -22.75 -0.26 1.81
CA THR A 178 -21.49 0.34 1.34
C THR A 178 -21.58 1.86 1.42
N VAL A 179 -20.92 2.46 2.41
CA VAL A 179 -20.91 3.92 2.62
C VAL A 179 -19.91 4.60 1.68
N LEU A 180 -18.71 4.02 1.56
CA LEU A 180 -17.65 4.50 0.67
C LEU A 180 -17.10 3.35 -0.17
N SER A 181 -16.72 3.66 -1.40
CA SER A 181 -15.94 2.77 -2.27
C SER A 181 -14.62 3.43 -2.67
N PHE A 182 -13.59 2.63 -2.88
CA PHE A 182 -12.25 3.06 -3.26
C PHE A 182 -11.84 2.33 -4.54
N GLY A 183 -11.26 3.06 -5.50
CA GLY A 183 -10.73 2.48 -6.73
C GLY A 183 -9.27 2.05 -6.58
N PRO A 184 -8.72 1.32 -7.56
CA PRO A 184 -7.28 1.04 -7.59
C PRO A 184 -6.47 2.34 -7.52
N GLY A 185 -5.42 2.35 -6.70
CA GLY A 185 -4.54 3.50 -6.44
C GLY A 185 -5.12 4.57 -5.50
N ALA A 186 -6.25 4.30 -4.84
CA ALA A 186 -6.90 5.28 -3.95
C ALA A 186 -6.18 5.49 -2.61
N ALA A 187 -5.30 4.56 -2.21
CA ALA A 187 -4.56 4.60 -0.96
C ALA A 187 -3.24 5.37 -1.11
N GLN A 188 -2.96 6.28 -0.17
CA GLN A 188 -1.69 6.98 -0.02
C GLN A 188 -1.20 6.82 1.41
N VAL A 189 0.08 6.47 1.59
CA VAL A 189 0.67 6.24 2.91
C VAL A 189 1.62 7.38 3.24
N ALA A 190 1.40 8.05 4.38
CA ALA A 190 2.29 9.06 4.91
C ALA A 190 3.49 8.43 5.64
N GLN A 191 4.52 9.23 5.92
CA GLN A 191 5.73 8.76 6.61
C GLN A 191 5.45 8.26 8.04
N ASP A 192 4.40 8.78 8.69
CA ASP A 192 3.96 8.38 10.02
C ASP A 192 3.07 7.13 10.02
N GLY A 193 2.88 6.50 8.86
CA GLY A 193 2.05 5.31 8.69
C GLY A 193 0.57 5.60 8.43
N THR A 194 0.14 6.87 8.47
CA THR A 194 -1.25 7.22 8.17
C THR A 194 -1.61 6.89 6.72
N ILE A 195 -2.67 6.10 6.53
CA ILE A 195 -3.20 5.74 5.23
C ILE A 195 -4.38 6.68 4.91
N THR A 196 -4.25 7.44 3.84
CA THR A 196 -5.33 8.26 3.29
C THR A 196 -5.97 7.54 2.12
N LEU A 197 -7.25 7.17 2.26
CA LEU A 197 -8.06 6.53 1.23
C LEU A 197 -8.97 7.57 0.57
N SER A 198 -8.82 7.77 -0.73
CA SER A 198 -9.62 8.72 -1.51
C SER A 198 -10.88 8.04 -2.08
N PRO A 199 -12.10 8.36 -1.60
CA PRO A 199 -13.29 7.67 -2.05
C PRO A 199 -13.67 8.04 -3.48
N GLN A 200 -14.30 7.10 -4.16
CA GLN A 200 -14.89 7.33 -5.46
C GLN A 200 -16.11 8.26 -5.33
N TYR A 201 -16.16 9.22 -6.24
CA TYR A 201 -17.26 10.16 -6.33
C TYR A 201 -17.40 10.67 -7.74
N ALA A 202 -16.30 11.20 -8.29
CA ALA A 202 -16.26 11.66 -9.66
C ALA A 202 -16.60 10.51 -10.61
N GLY A 203 -17.56 10.74 -11.52
CA GLY A 203 -17.99 9.68 -12.43
C GLY A 203 -19.14 8.80 -11.92
N VAL A 204 -19.43 8.82 -10.62
CA VAL A 204 -20.47 7.96 -10.03
C VAL A 204 -21.85 8.54 -10.38
N GLN A 205 -22.66 7.71 -11.01
CA GLN A 205 -23.94 8.11 -11.59
C GLN A 205 -25.10 7.89 -10.61
N HIS A 206 -25.86 8.95 -10.38
CA HIS A 206 -27.19 8.85 -9.75
C HIS A 206 -28.29 8.94 -10.83
N ASN A 207 -29.18 7.95 -10.87
CA ASN A 207 -30.21 7.81 -11.92
C ASN A 207 -31.55 8.49 -11.58
N GLY A 208 -31.75 8.94 -10.33
CA GLY A 208 -33.04 9.43 -9.83
C GLY A 208 -33.17 10.96 -9.70
N GLY A 209 -32.12 11.73 -9.98
CA GLY A 209 -32.03 13.14 -9.60
C GLY A 209 -31.30 14.02 -10.60
N ASN A 210 -31.42 15.34 -10.42
CA ASN A 210 -30.81 16.37 -11.28
C ASN A 210 -29.30 16.45 -11.03
N GLN A 211 -28.54 15.52 -11.61
CA GLN A 211 -27.07 15.54 -11.58
C GLN A 211 -26.54 16.27 -12.82
N ASP A 212 -25.73 17.31 -12.63
CA ASP A 212 -25.07 18.02 -13.73
C ASP A 212 -23.74 17.33 -14.06
N ARG A 213 -23.64 16.76 -15.28
CA ARG A 213 -22.46 16.00 -15.74
C ARG A 213 -21.55 16.83 -16.66
N THR A 214 -21.78 18.14 -16.75
CA THR A 214 -21.06 19.03 -17.67
C THR A 214 -19.91 19.79 -17.02
N CYS A 215 -19.66 19.57 -15.73
CA CYS A 215 -18.57 20.25 -15.00
C CYS A 215 -17.19 19.72 -15.46
N THR A 216 -16.33 20.61 -15.97
CA THR A 216 -15.07 20.21 -16.63
C THR A 216 -13.79 20.56 -15.86
N ALA A 217 -13.83 21.39 -14.81
CA ALA A 217 -12.63 21.72 -14.01
C ALA A 217 -12.96 22.42 -12.66
N PRO A 218 -12.52 21.86 -11.51
CA PRO A 218 -12.18 20.45 -11.33
C PRO A 218 -13.39 19.56 -11.70
N ASN A 219 -13.15 18.31 -12.09
CA ASN A 219 -14.24 17.38 -12.38
C ASN A 219 -14.99 17.03 -11.08
N VAL A 220 -16.06 17.78 -10.80
CA VAL A 220 -16.85 17.70 -9.57
C VAL A 220 -18.20 17.02 -9.77
N TRP A 221 -18.51 16.57 -10.98
CA TRP A 221 -19.75 15.81 -11.17
C TRP A 221 -19.58 14.41 -10.60
N GLY A 222 -20.58 13.92 -9.90
CA GLY A 222 -20.45 12.67 -9.17
C GLY A 222 -21.53 12.50 -8.12
N ALA A 223 -21.59 11.30 -7.57
CA ALA A 223 -22.49 10.93 -6.50
C ALA A 223 -21.74 10.03 -5.52
N TRP A 224 -22.24 9.91 -4.31
CA TRP A 224 -21.79 8.86 -3.40
C TRP A 224 -22.23 7.48 -3.92
N THR A 225 -21.86 6.41 -3.22
CA THR A 225 -22.17 5.05 -3.63
C THR A 225 -23.68 4.88 -3.90
N PRO A 226 -24.08 4.15 -4.96
CA PRO A 226 -25.50 3.89 -5.23
C PRO A 226 -26.22 3.25 -4.04
N GLU A 227 -25.54 2.40 -3.28
CA GLU A 227 -26.04 1.73 -2.08
C GLU A 227 -26.34 2.75 -0.96
N TRP A 228 -25.43 3.69 -0.71
CA TRP A 228 -25.67 4.77 0.26
C TRP A 228 -26.89 5.62 -0.14
N LEU A 229 -26.96 6.03 -1.41
CA LEU A 229 -28.10 6.80 -1.91
C LEU A 229 -29.42 6.02 -1.85
N ALA A 230 -29.37 4.69 -1.96
CA ALA A 230 -30.56 3.86 -1.78
C ALA A 230 -31.00 3.78 -0.31
N ALA A 231 -30.06 3.90 0.64
CA ALA A 231 -30.33 3.87 2.08
C ALA A 231 -30.93 5.19 2.59
N VAL A 232 -30.40 6.34 2.16
CA VAL A 232 -30.89 7.65 2.63
C VAL A 232 -32.19 8.11 1.93
N PRO A 233 -33.06 8.93 2.57
CA PRO A 233 -34.28 9.42 1.94
C PRO A 233 -34.03 10.36 0.76
N SER A 234 -34.90 10.32 -0.25
CA SER A 234 -34.76 11.14 -1.47
C SER A 234 -34.71 12.66 -1.23
N SER A 235 -35.31 13.13 -0.14
CA SER A 235 -35.28 14.54 0.26
C SER A 235 -33.89 15.04 0.63
N VAL A 236 -32.98 14.15 1.07
CA VAL A 236 -31.61 14.50 1.48
C VAL A 236 -30.56 14.09 0.46
N HIS A 237 -30.93 13.30 -0.57
CA HIS A 237 -30.01 12.91 -1.64
C HIS A 237 -29.20 14.07 -2.22
N PRO A 238 -29.76 15.29 -2.43
CA PRO A 238 -28.98 16.39 -2.99
C PRO A 238 -27.69 16.68 -2.23
N HIS A 239 -27.58 16.37 -0.93
CA HIS A 239 -26.32 16.57 -0.18
C HIS A 239 -25.17 15.66 -0.63
N TYR A 240 -25.49 14.54 -1.26
CA TYR A 240 -24.57 13.45 -1.60
C TYR A 240 -24.26 13.35 -3.10
N TYR A 241 -24.78 14.24 -3.94
CA TYR A 241 -24.42 14.27 -5.36
C TYR A 241 -24.40 15.69 -5.92
N ASN A 242 -23.59 15.89 -6.95
CA ASN A 242 -23.44 17.17 -7.61
C ASN A 242 -24.74 17.54 -8.34
N THR A 243 -25.35 18.68 -8.00
CA THR A 243 -26.56 19.19 -8.70
C THR A 243 -26.26 20.40 -9.59
N GLY A 244 -25.00 20.75 -9.82
CA GLY A 244 -24.56 21.91 -10.60
C GLY A 244 -23.08 22.25 -10.39
N CYS A 245 -22.52 23.15 -11.22
CA CYS A 245 -21.08 23.44 -11.22
C CYS A 245 -20.63 24.64 -10.36
N SER A 246 -21.42 25.10 -9.38
CA SER A 246 -21.10 26.33 -8.64
C SER A 246 -21.19 26.22 -7.11
N GLY A 247 -20.44 27.08 -6.43
CA GLY A 247 -20.51 27.29 -4.97
C GLY A 247 -20.24 26.02 -4.17
N ASP A 248 -21.24 25.61 -3.38
CA ASP A 248 -21.10 24.51 -2.43
C ASP A 248 -21.25 23.12 -3.07
N GLN A 249 -21.68 23.05 -4.33
CA GLN A 249 -21.81 21.79 -5.07
C GLN A 249 -20.47 21.06 -5.19
N ASN A 250 -19.39 21.82 -5.32
CA ASN A 250 -18.01 21.32 -5.41
C ASN A 250 -17.53 20.66 -4.12
N LEU A 251 -18.25 20.88 -3.01
CA LEU A 251 -17.89 20.41 -1.67
C LEU A 251 -18.57 19.08 -1.32
N LYS A 252 -19.47 18.56 -2.17
CA LYS A 252 -20.29 17.37 -1.88
C LYS A 252 -19.57 16.05 -2.01
N GLY A 253 -18.41 16.04 -2.67
CA GLY A 253 -17.55 14.86 -2.71
C GLY A 253 -17.21 14.43 -1.28
N PRO A 254 -17.25 13.12 -0.97
CA PRO A 254 -16.81 12.63 0.33
C PRO A 254 -15.35 13.02 0.55
N LEU A 255 -15.00 13.37 1.79
CA LEU A 255 -13.61 13.65 2.15
C LEU A 255 -12.82 12.33 2.30
N PRO A 256 -11.49 12.37 2.15
CA PRO A 256 -10.65 11.18 2.33
C PRO A 256 -10.81 10.53 3.71
N LEU A 257 -10.84 9.20 3.76
CA LEU A 257 -10.80 8.46 5.01
C LEU A 257 -9.33 8.34 5.45
N GLN A 258 -9.00 8.77 6.68
CA GLN A 258 -7.66 8.56 7.24
C GLN A 258 -7.70 7.38 8.19
N VAL A 259 -6.81 6.41 8.01
CA VAL A 259 -6.74 5.16 8.75
C VAL A 259 -5.33 4.97 9.31
N THR A 260 -5.23 4.55 10.56
CA THR A 260 -4.00 4.09 11.19
C THR A 260 -4.26 2.73 11.82
N TYR A 261 -3.23 1.90 11.91
CA TYR A 261 -3.30 0.62 12.63
C TYR A 261 -1.90 0.08 12.90
N ASP A 262 -1.81 -0.77 13.91
CA ASP A 262 -0.66 -1.61 14.15
C ASP A 262 -0.82 -2.95 13.43
N LEU A 263 0.29 -3.49 12.94
CA LEU A 263 0.31 -4.76 12.24
C LEU A 263 1.39 -5.67 12.83
N THR A 264 0.95 -6.83 13.30
CA THR A 264 1.83 -7.92 13.68
C THR A 264 1.83 -8.97 12.58
N GLU A 265 2.96 -9.13 11.90
CA GLU A 265 3.10 -10.10 10.81
C GLU A 265 3.20 -11.53 11.37
N ASP A 266 2.49 -12.47 10.73
CA ASP A 266 2.65 -13.89 10.98
C ASP A 266 3.81 -14.42 10.14
N GLU A 267 5.02 -14.32 10.71
CA GLU A 267 6.26 -14.77 10.08
C GLU A 267 6.27 -16.28 9.80
N THR A 268 5.33 -17.06 10.35
CA THR A 268 5.20 -18.49 10.03
C THR A 268 4.48 -18.75 8.70
N GLN A 269 3.89 -17.71 8.09
CA GLN A 269 3.08 -17.78 6.87
C GLN A 269 3.73 -17.09 5.66
N VAL A 270 5.05 -16.89 5.66
CA VAL A 270 5.77 -16.40 4.47
C VAL A 270 5.49 -17.36 3.29
N PRO A 271 5.04 -16.86 2.13
CA PRO A 271 4.74 -17.72 0.98
C PRO A 271 5.98 -18.53 0.56
N VAL A 272 5.78 -19.84 0.50
CA VAL A 272 6.80 -20.82 0.09
C VAL A 272 7.15 -20.58 -1.38
N GLY A 273 8.42 -20.26 -1.68
CA GLY A 273 8.94 -20.32 -3.05
C GLY A 273 9.01 -19.02 -3.87
N THR A 274 8.85 -17.84 -3.27
CA THR A 274 9.25 -16.56 -3.92
C THR A 274 10.53 -16.02 -3.25
N PRO A 275 11.72 -16.30 -3.81
CA PRO A 275 12.96 -15.91 -3.18
C PRO A 275 13.23 -14.42 -3.26
N LYS A 276 13.71 -13.83 -2.17
CA LYS A 276 14.20 -12.45 -2.10
C LYS A 276 15.64 -12.44 -1.61
N VAL A 277 16.45 -11.56 -2.20
CA VAL A 277 17.83 -11.31 -1.80
C VAL A 277 18.00 -9.80 -1.59
N THR A 278 18.61 -9.42 -0.47
CA THR A 278 18.96 -8.04 -0.14
C THR A 278 20.45 -7.97 0.16
N VAL A 279 21.12 -6.94 -0.38
CA VAL A 279 22.55 -6.69 -0.22
C VAL A 279 22.70 -5.38 0.54
N SER A 280 23.56 -5.34 1.55
CA SER A 280 23.74 -4.17 2.42
C SER A 280 24.20 -2.91 1.68
N ASP A 281 24.95 -3.09 0.59
CA ASP A 281 25.37 -2.01 -0.30
C ASP A 281 25.47 -2.54 -1.76
N THR A 282 24.90 -1.79 -2.69
CA THR A 282 24.90 -2.10 -4.12
C THR A 282 25.69 -1.09 -4.96
N THR A 283 26.21 -0.03 -4.34
CA THR A 283 26.99 1.02 -5.01
C THR A 283 28.32 1.19 -4.29
N LEU A 284 29.36 0.60 -4.88
CA LEU A 284 30.67 0.47 -4.23
C LEU A 284 31.72 1.36 -4.88
N ALA A 285 32.77 1.71 -4.13
CA ALA A 285 33.91 2.41 -4.71
C ALA A 285 34.64 1.51 -5.72
N THR A 286 35.15 2.08 -6.82
CA THR A 286 35.86 1.34 -7.87
C THR A 286 37.13 0.65 -7.37
N ASP A 287 37.77 1.21 -6.35
CA ASP A 287 39.00 0.72 -5.75
C ASP A 287 38.74 -0.20 -4.54
N GLY A 288 39.70 -1.08 -4.29
CA GLY A 288 39.69 -1.94 -3.11
C GLY A 288 38.76 -3.16 -3.19
N SER A 289 38.46 -3.69 -2.00
CA SER A 289 37.57 -4.82 -1.78
C SER A 289 36.59 -4.46 -0.68
N HIS A 290 35.31 -4.70 -0.93
CA HIS A 290 34.20 -4.28 -0.08
C HIS A 290 33.52 -5.51 0.49
N GLU A 291 33.32 -5.58 1.79
CA GLU A 291 32.50 -6.64 2.39
C GLU A 291 31.04 -6.20 2.40
N VAL A 292 30.18 -6.97 1.74
CA VAL A 292 28.73 -6.74 1.76
C VAL A 292 28.05 -7.87 2.51
N THR A 293 27.05 -7.52 3.32
CA THR A 293 26.16 -8.49 3.97
C THR A 293 25.01 -8.80 3.04
N ILE A 294 24.68 -10.08 2.90
CA ILE A 294 23.60 -10.56 2.06
C ILE A 294 22.63 -11.32 2.94
N THR A 295 21.37 -10.90 2.91
CA THR A 295 20.25 -11.57 3.55
C THR A 295 19.30 -12.07 2.47
N GLY A 296 18.65 -13.20 2.72
CA GLY A 296 17.60 -13.67 1.82
C GLY A 296 16.59 -14.56 2.50
N SER A 297 15.46 -14.75 1.83
CA SER A 297 14.29 -15.50 2.27
C SER A 297 13.61 -16.19 1.07
N GLY A 298 12.68 -17.11 1.33
CA GLY A 298 11.88 -17.78 0.29
C GLY A 298 12.58 -18.95 -0.42
N PHE A 299 13.74 -19.40 0.07
CA PHE A 299 14.49 -20.51 -0.50
C PHE A 299 14.16 -21.87 0.17
N ASN A 300 12.88 -22.19 0.32
CA ASN A 300 12.41 -23.37 1.07
C ASN A 300 11.68 -24.43 0.22
N ASP A 301 11.74 -24.37 -1.11
CA ASP A 301 11.17 -25.40 -1.99
C ASP A 301 11.94 -26.75 -1.84
N PRO A 302 11.31 -27.80 -1.27
CA PRO A 302 11.94 -29.09 -1.06
C PRO A 302 12.12 -29.90 -2.36
N SER A 303 11.50 -29.47 -3.46
CA SER A 303 11.64 -30.11 -4.78
C SER A 303 13.00 -29.83 -5.44
N VAL A 304 13.78 -28.89 -4.90
CA VAL A 304 15.12 -28.55 -5.42
C VAL A 304 16.16 -29.57 -4.97
N VAL A 305 16.15 -30.69 -5.68
CA VAL A 305 17.01 -31.84 -5.44
C VAL A 305 18.18 -31.87 -6.42
N GLY A 306 19.39 -32.06 -5.90
CA GLY A 306 20.62 -32.13 -6.70
C GLY A 306 20.63 -33.29 -7.69
N THR A 307 21.21 -33.07 -8.87
CA THR A 307 21.37 -34.11 -9.92
C THR A 307 22.81 -34.61 -10.03
N ARG A 308 23.76 -34.00 -9.31
CA ARG A 308 25.20 -34.27 -9.42
C ARG A 308 25.85 -34.49 -8.04
N PRO A 309 26.90 -35.32 -7.92
CA PRO A 309 27.67 -35.43 -6.68
C PRO A 309 28.16 -34.05 -6.17
N PRO A 310 28.25 -33.85 -4.84
CA PRO A 310 28.07 -34.85 -3.78
C PRO A 310 26.62 -35.00 -3.26
N LEU A 311 25.66 -34.18 -3.72
CA LEU A 311 24.26 -34.16 -3.25
C LEU A 311 23.25 -34.69 -4.28
N ALA A 312 23.67 -35.62 -5.14
CA ALA A 312 22.76 -36.27 -6.09
C ALA A 312 21.62 -36.97 -5.32
N GLY A 313 20.38 -36.62 -5.65
CA GLY A 313 19.17 -37.15 -5.00
C GLY A 313 18.86 -36.56 -3.63
N LYS A 314 19.55 -35.51 -3.19
CA LYS A 314 19.32 -34.82 -1.91
C LYS A 314 18.98 -33.33 -2.11
N PRO A 315 18.31 -32.67 -1.16
CA PRO A 315 18.16 -31.21 -1.17
C PRO A 315 19.51 -30.54 -1.35
N ALA A 316 19.65 -29.78 -2.43
CA ALA A 316 20.94 -29.23 -2.83
C ALA A 316 21.11 -27.77 -2.42
N GLY A 317 20.05 -27.07 -2.05
CA GLY A 317 20.09 -25.62 -1.86
C GLY A 317 20.50 -24.91 -3.15
N PHE A 318 21.17 -23.76 -3.01
CA PHE A 318 21.54 -22.90 -4.13
C PHE A 318 22.94 -22.34 -3.98
N TYR A 319 23.51 -21.89 -5.11
CA TYR A 319 24.72 -21.11 -5.11
C TYR A 319 24.35 -19.64 -4.98
N LEU A 320 25.10 -18.93 -4.13
CA LEU A 320 25.13 -17.48 -4.08
C LEU A 320 26.47 -17.03 -4.63
N VAL A 321 26.44 -16.16 -5.64
CA VAL A 321 27.63 -15.80 -6.42
C VAL A 321 27.76 -14.30 -6.58
N PHE A 322 28.96 -13.77 -6.36
CA PHE A 322 29.37 -12.49 -6.93
C PHE A 322 30.19 -12.72 -8.21
N GLY A 323 29.87 -11.99 -9.28
CA GLY A 323 30.59 -12.09 -10.54
C GLY A 323 30.05 -11.21 -11.66
N LYS A 324 30.49 -11.48 -12.89
CA LYS A 324 29.97 -10.87 -14.13
C LYS A 324 29.16 -11.90 -14.94
N PHE A 325 27.95 -11.53 -15.33
CA PHE A 325 27.01 -12.40 -16.06
C PHE A 325 26.47 -11.66 -17.28
N GLU A 326 26.15 -12.40 -18.35
CA GLU A 326 25.38 -11.84 -19.46
C GLU A 326 23.94 -11.49 -19.00
N ASP A 327 23.35 -10.42 -19.54
CA ASP A 327 22.10 -9.83 -19.02
C ASP A 327 20.90 -10.79 -19.00
N ALA A 328 20.88 -11.80 -19.87
CA ALA A 328 19.82 -12.81 -19.95
C ALA A 328 20.24 -14.19 -19.40
N TRP A 329 21.35 -14.27 -18.67
CA TRP A 329 21.86 -15.55 -18.20
C TRP A 329 20.95 -16.19 -17.16
N LYS A 330 20.39 -17.37 -17.49
CA LYS A 330 19.54 -18.17 -16.61
C LYS A 330 19.73 -19.67 -16.91
N PRO A 331 20.11 -20.52 -15.94
CA PRO A 331 20.21 -21.96 -16.14
C PRO A 331 18.91 -22.58 -16.67
N SER A 332 17.76 -22.14 -16.17
CA SER A 332 16.43 -22.57 -16.62
C SER A 332 16.15 -22.30 -18.10
N ALA A 333 16.81 -21.30 -18.68
CA ALA A 333 16.73 -20.95 -20.10
C ALA A 333 17.90 -21.55 -20.93
N GLY A 334 18.66 -22.48 -20.37
CA GLY A 334 19.82 -23.10 -21.04
C GLY A 334 21.11 -22.28 -20.98
N GLY A 335 21.20 -21.29 -20.09
CA GLY A 335 22.40 -20.48 -19.88
C GLY A 335 23.62 -21.34 -19.56
N THR A 336 24.69 -21.20 -20.35
CA THR A 336 25.91 -22.02 -20.17
C THR A 336 26.86 -21.42 -19.15
N SER A 337 27.77 -22.22 -18.59
CA SER A 337 28.80 -21.71 -17.67
C SER A 337 29.80 -20.75 -18.33
N ALA A 338 29.88 -20.74 -19.66
CA ALA A 338 30.77 -19.82 -20.39
C ALA A 338 30.30 -18.36 -20.30
N ALA A 339 28.99 -18.14 -20.21
CA ALA A 339 28.31 -16.84 -20.13
C ALA A 339 28.25 -16.25 -18.70
N ARG A 340 28.93 -16.89 -17.74
CA ARG A 340 29.09 -16.38 -16.38
C ARG A 340 30.53 -16.43 -15.91
N LYS A 341 30.91 -15.49 -15.06
CA LYS A 341 32.27 -15.33 -14.55
C LYS A 341 32.21 -15.13 -13.04
N VAL A 342 32.36 -16.24 -12.35
CA VAL A 342 32.28 -16.34 -10.89
C VAL A 342 33.58 -15.82 -10.28
N VAL A 343 33.47 -14.88 -9.35
CA VAL A 343 34.60 -14.37 -8.55
C VAL A 343 34.53 -14.98 -7.15
N VAL A 344 33.38 -14.85 -6.48
CA VAL A 344 33.11 -15.46 -5.19
C VAL A 344 31.88 -16.35 -5.33
N GLN A 345 31.95 -17.53 -4.72
CA GLN A 345 30.83 -18.46 -4.65
C GLN A 345 30.68 -18.96 -3.21
N LYS A 346 29.45 -18.92 -2.71
CA LYS A 346 29.00 -19.60 -1.49
C LYS A 346 27.97 -20.65 -1.89
N TRP A 347 27.88 -21.71 -1.08
CA TRP A 347 26.85 -22.73 -1.23
C TRP A 347 25.91 -22.63 -0.03
N VAL A 348 24.69 -22.15 -0.26
CA VAL A 348 23.66 -21.98 0.76
C VAL A 348 22.80 -23.23 0.79
N LEU A 349 22.86 -23.98 1.89
CA LEU A 349 22.22 -25.28 2.04
C LEU A 349 22.02 -25.65 3.52
N ALA A 350 21.13 -26.61 3.78
CA ALA A 350 20.86 -27.08 5.13
C ALA A 350 22.13 -27.54 5.86
N ALA A 351 22.26 -27.21 7.14
CA ALA A 351 23.44 -27.48 7.97
C ALA A 351 23.90 -28.95 7.95
N GLU A 352 22.95 -29.89 7.87
CA GLU A 352 23.20 -31.33 7.77
C GLU A 352 24.07 -31.74 6.57
N ASN A 353 24.09 -30.93 5.51
CA ASN A 353 24.86 -31.20 4.29
C ASN A 353 26.21 -30.45 4.24
N HIS A 354 26.54 -29.63 5.24
CA HIS A 354 27.77 -28.82 5.23
C HIS A 354 29.03 -29.68 5.21
N ALA A 355 29.09 -30.71 6.06
CA ALA A 355 30.25 -31.62 6.12
C ALA A 355 30.47 -32.35 4.78
N VAL A 356 29.40 -32.64 4.04
CA VAL A 356 29.44 -33.32 2.74
C VAL A 356 30.17 -32.49 1.68
N ILE A 357 30.11 -31.15 1.79
CA ILE A 357 30.72 -30.22 0.83
C ILE A 357 32.03 -29.59 1.32
N GLY A 358 32.54 -30.00 2.49
CA GLY A 358 33.79 -29.49 3.08
C GLY A 358 33.62 -28.37 4.11
N GLY A 359 32.38 -28.08 4.53
CA GLY A 359 32.04 -27.14 5.60
C GLY A 359 32.25 -25.67 5.24
N ALA A 360 32.25 -24.79 6.25
CA ALA A 360 32.36 -23.34 6.08
C ALA A 360 33.63 -22.91 5.33
N ALA A 361 34.74 -23.65 5.50
CA ALA A 361 36.00 -23.41 4.79
C ALA A 361 35.89 -23.61 3.27
N ALA A 362 34.96 -24.46 2.82
CA ALA A 362 34.62 -24.66 1.41
C ALA A 362 33.51 -23.71 0.91
N GLY A 363 33.05 -22.77 1.76
CA GLY A 363 32.03 -21.79 1.41
C GLY A 363 30.60 -22.19 1.75
N ALA A 364 30.39 -23.19 2.62
CA ALA A 364 29.06 -23.55 3.12
C ALA A 364 28.44 -22.40 3.94
N VAL A 365 27.17 -22.11 3.68
CA VAL A 365 26.32 -21.16 4.40
C VAL A 365 25.04 -21.90 4.78
N GLU A 366 24.56 -21.69 6.00
CA GLU A 366 23.35 -22.34 6.47
C GLU A 366 22.11 -21.73 5.80
N LEU A 367 21.30 -22.61 5.21
CA LEU A 367 19.92 -22.34 4.84
C LEU A 367 19.03 -22.84 5.98
N LEU A 368 18.29 -21.93 6.61
CA LEU A 368 17.35 -22.28 7.65
C LEU A 368 16.12 -22.99 7.05
N PRO A 369 15.39 -23.82 7.84
CA PRO A 369 14.21 -24.53 7.36
C PRO A 369 13.09 -23.63 6.82
N ASP A 370 13.02 -22.37 7.27
CA ASP A 370 12.09 -21.35 6.78
C ASP A 370 12.49 -20.76 5.40
N GLY A 371 13.65 -21.16 4.85
CA GLY A 371 14.16 -20.67 3.58
C GLY A 371 14.97 -19.37 3.69
N SER A 372 15.32 -18.95 4.91
CA SER A 372 16.15 -17.77 5.14
C SER A 372 17.63 -18.09 5.29
N PHE A 373 18.48 -17.10 5.00
CA PHE A 373 19.93 -17.18 5.21
C PHE A 373 20.56 -15.80 5.40
N THR A 374 21.77 -15.77 5.93
CA THR A 374 22.62 -14.56 5.98
C THR A 374 24.08 -14.93 5.78
N THR A 375 24.82 -14.15 4.99
CA THR A 375 26.27 -14.33 4.79
C THR A 375 26.94 -13.02 4.40
N THR A 376 28.26 -12.93 4.54
CA THR A 376 29.06 -11.88 3.91
C THR A 376 29.75 -12.36 2.64
N VAL A 377 29.95 -11.44 1.69
CA VAL A 377 30.71 -11.66 0.46
C VAL A 377 31.64 -10.47 0.23
N THR A 378 32.90 -10.76 -0.12
CA THR A 378 33.85 -9.74 -0.56
C THR A 378 33.67 -9.45 -2.04
N VAL A 379 33.38 -8.19 -2.36
CA VAL A 379 33.15 -7.67 -3.70
C VAL A 379 34.35 -6.83 -4.13
N SER A 380 34.93 -7.14 -5.29
CA SER A 380 36.05 -6.39 -5.85
C SER A 380 35.87 -6.25 -7.36
N LYS A 381 35.93 -5.01 -7.85
CA LYS A 381 35.82 -4.69 -9.27
C LYS A 381 36.99 -5.29 -10.06
N ASP A 382 38.22 -5.07 -9.60
CA ASP A 382 39.43 -5.56 -10.25
C ASP A 382 39.43 -7.09 -10.37
N ALA A 383 39.00 -7.79 -9.31
CA ALA A 383 38.90 -9.24 -9.32
C ALA A 383 37.86 -9.74 -10.33
N ALA A 384 36.76 -9.01 -10.52
CA ALA A 384 35.74 -9.33 -11.51
C ALA A 384 36.20 -9.02 -12.94
N ASP A 385 36.86 -7.89 -13.18
CA ASP A 385 37.36 -7.51 -14.49
C ASP A 385 38.51 -8.39 -14.97
N ALA A 386 39.37 -8.85 -14.06
CA ALA A 386 40.39 -9.85 -14.36
C ALA A 386 39.82 -11.18 -14.88
N LYS A 387 38.53 -11.46 -14.64
CA LYS A 387 37.84 -12.66 -15.15
C LYS A 387 37.15 -12.43 -16.49
N SER A 388 36.69 -11.21 -16.76
CA SER A 388 36.02 -10.85 -18.01
C SER A 388 35.86 -9.35 -18.15
N GLU A 389 36.10 -8.85 -19.36
CA GLU A 389 35.83 -7.46 -19.72
C GLU A 389 34.33 -7.21 -19.96
N THR A 390 33.56 -8.26 -20.30
CA THR A 390 32.13 -8.17 -20.62
C THR A 390 31.23 -8.76 -19.52
N GLY A 391 29.96 -8.36 -19.52
CA GLY A 391 28.92 -8.79 -18.56
C GLY A 391 28.67 -7.78 -17.43
N SER A 392 27.53 -7.94 -16.78
CA SER A 392 27.02 -7.08 -15.70
C SER A 392 27.45 -7.61 -14.33
N TYR A 393 27.90 -6.72 -13.44
CA TYR A 393 28.26 -7.09 -12.06
C TYR A 393 27.00 -7.33 -11.24
N GLY A 394 27.01 -8.37 -10.42
CA GLY A 394 25.89 -8.60 -9.52
C GLY A 394 26.11 -9.74 -8.53
N ILE A 395 25.21 -9.79 -7.56
CA ILE A 395 24.94 -10.97 -6.75
C ILE A 395 23.87 -11.79 -7.44
N TYR A 396 24.15 -13.06 -7.72
CA TYR A 396 23.23 -13.98 -8.37
C TYR A 396 22.98 -15.19 -7.49
N THR A 397 21.74 -15.67 -7.51
CA THR A 397 21.40 -16.99 -6.96
C THR A 397 20.93 -17.92 -8.07
N TYR A 398 21.14 -19.23 -7.89
CA TYR A 398 20.59 -20.28 -8.74
C TYR A 398 20.78 -21.64 -8.08
N ALA A 399 19.89 -22.59 -8.36
CA ALA A 399 19.91 -23.93 -7.77
C ALA A 399 21.28 -24.63 -7.93
N ALA A 400 21.70 -25.33 -6.87
CA ALA A 400 23.01 -25.96 -6.81
C ALA A 400 22.98 -27.43 -7.26
N SER A 401 24.16 -28.07 -7.29
CA SER A 401 24.30 -29.51 -7.61
C SER A 401 23.66 -29.94 -8.94
N GLY A 402 23.53 -29.02 -9.90
CA GLY A 402 22.95 -29.30 -11.22
C GLY A 402 21.42 -29.39 -11.23
N ALA A 403 20.74 -29.04 -10.14
CA ALA A 403 19.32 -28.76 -10.16
C ALA A 403 19.03 -27.52 -11.04
N VAL A 404 17.82 -27.46 -11.60
CA VAL A 404 17.32 -26.31 -12.35
C VAL A 404 16.01 -25.89 -11.71
N HIS A 405 15.96 -24.66 -11.21
CA HIS A 405 14.78 -24.15 -10.52
C HIS A 405 14.70 -22.63 -10.71
N ALA A 406 13.88 -22.21 -11.66
CA ALA A 406 13.78 -20.82 -12.11
C ALA A 406 13.42 -19.81 -11.01
N PRO A 407 12.55 -20.12 -10.03
CA PRO A 407 12.26 -19.18 -8.93
C PRO A 407 13.50 -18.75 -8.14
N TRP A 408 14.49 -19.65 -7.98
CA TRP A 408 15.74 -19.35 -7.26
C TRP A 408 16.81 -18.68 -8.13
N GLU A 409 16.46 -18.23 -9.33
CA GLU A 409 17.36 -17.50 -10.23
C GLU A 409 17.19 -16.00 -10.04
N THR A 410 17.77 -15.46 -8.96
CA THR A 410 17.73 -14.02 -8.65
C THR A 410 18.98 -13.29 -9.13
N SER A 411 18.85 -11.97 -9.33
CA SER A 411 19.95 -11.07 -9.69
C SER A 411 19.80 -9.73 -8.96
N THR A 412 20.83 -9.32 -8.23
CA THR A 412 20.95 -8.00 -7.62
C THR A 412 22.16 -7.30 -8.24
N PRO A 413 21.96 -6.29 -9.11
CA PRO A 413 23.05 -5.56 -9.74
C PRO A 413 23.96 -4.86 -8.72
N ILE A 414 25.25 -4.80 -9.03
CA ILE A 414 26.24 -4.01 -8.29
C ILE A 414 26.82 -2.95 -9.22
N THR A 415 26.84 -1.71 -8.76
CA THR A 415 27.44 -0.58 -9.48
C THR A 415 28.73 -0.15 -8.81
N PHE A 416 29.73 0.24 -9.60
CA PHE A 416 30.97 0.81 -9.09
C PHE A 416 31.09 2.27 -9.48
N THR A 417 31.49 3.13 -8.54
CA THR A 417 31.67 4.57 -8.74
C THR A 417 33.06 5.00 -8.32
N THR A 418 33.67 5.92 -9.06
CA THR A 418 34.92 6.57 -8.65
C THR A 418 34.57 7.59 -7.58
N GLY A 419 35.01 7.38 -6.33
CA GLY A 419 34.81 8.36 -5.27
C GLY A 419 35.37 9.73 -5.67
N GLY A 420 34.53 10.76 -5.59
CA GLY A 420 34.97 12.15 -5.68
C GLY A 420 35.50 12.58 -4.32
N ASP A 421 36.65 13.25 -4.35
CA ASP A 421 37.43 13.88 -3.28
C ASP A 421 36.70 14.16 -1.95
N ASP A 422 37.36 13.77 -0.87
CA ASP A 422 37.23 14.36 0.46
C ASP A 422 37.51 15.88 0.36
N ASP A 423 36.47 16.69 0.19
CA ASP A 423 36.52 18.08 0.62
C ASP A 423 36.10 18.12 2.10
N ASP A 424 37.12 18.21 2.94
CA ASP A 424 37.05 18.78 4.28
C ASP A 424 36.24 20.09 4.25
N ASP A 425 35.08 20.11 4.90
CA ASP A 425 34.59 21.33 5.51
C ASP A 425 34.00 21.03 6.90
N ASP A 426 34.76 21.51 7.87
CA ASP A 426 34.54 21.61 9.30
C ASP A 426 33.34 22.52 9.58
N ASP A 427 32.24 22.01 10.18
CA ASP A 427 31.52 22.80 11.20
C ASP A 427 30.65 21.96 12.14
N THR A 428 31.12 21.94 13.38
CA THR A 428 30.50 21.79 14.70
C THR A 428 28.99 21.50 14.87
N GLY A 429 28.69 20.53 15.75
CA GLY A 429 27.78 20.81 16.88
C GLY A 429 26.51 19.95 17.07
N THR A 430 26.64 18.96 17.95
CA THR A 430 25.68 18.60 19.04
C THR A 430 24.38 17.81 18.72
N GLY A 431 24.32 16.56 19.23
CA GLY A 431 23.28 16.17 20.20
C GLY A 431 22.19 15.15 19.78
N GLY A 432 22.28 13.93 20.35
CA GLY A 432 21.17 12.99 20.59
C GLY A 432 20.86 12.03 19.42
N GLY A 433 20.95 10.70 19.52
CA GLY A 433 20.71 9.82 20.66
C GLY A 433 19.24 9.38 20.71
N GLY A 434 18.80 8.57 19.74
CA GLY A 434 17.45 7.98 19.69
C GLY A 434 17.34 6.88 18.65
N SER A 435 17.29 5.64 19.12
CA SER A 435 17.14 4.40 18.34
C SER A 435 15.73 4.28 17.74
N LEU A 436 15.64 4.10 16.42
CA LEU A 436 14.44 3.63 15.70
C LEU A 436 14.87 2.50 14.77
N ALA A 437 14.87 1.28 15.30
CA ALA A 437 14.95 0.05 14.53
C ALA A 437 13.53 -0.48 14.36
N GLY A 438 13.10 -0.65 13.11
CA GLY A 438 11.79 -1.22 12.76
C GLY A 438 10.89 -0.19 12.10
N MET A 439 10.96 -0.09 10.77
CA MET A 439 9.90 0.34 9.83
C MET A 439 10.56 0.74 8.51
N THR A 440 11.04 -0.25 7.75
CA THR A 440 11.41 -0.03 6.35
C THR A 440 11.24 -1.35 5.60
N ASN A 441 9.99 -1.72 5.31
CA ASN A 441 9.65 -2.66 4.24
C ASN A 441 8.13 -2.68 4.02
N LEU A 442 7.59 -1.57 3.52
CA LEU A 442 6.32 -1.60 2.79
C LEU A 442 6.49 -0.60 1.64
N PHE A 443 6.37 -1.07 0.40
CA PHE A 443 6.49 -0.30 -0.85
C PHE A 443 7.90 0.01 -1.36
N GLY A 444 8.67 -1.03 -1.69
CA GLY A 444 9.73 -0.93 -2.70
C GLY A 444 9.18 -1.25 -4.09
N SER A 445 8.48 -0.30 -4.74
CA SER A 445 8.50 -0.07 -6.21
C SER A 445 7.38 0.90 -6.62
N LEU A 446 7.68 2.20 -6.58
CA LEU A 446 6.98 3.22 -7.39
C LEU A 446 8.03 4.14 -8.01
N MET A 447 8.71 3.61 -9.03
CA MET A 447 9.14 4.30 -10.26
C MET A 447 9.27 3.28 -11.38
#